data_AF-A0A7W6LUJ5-F1
#
_entry.id   AF-A0A7W6LUJ5-F1
#
_cell.length_a   1.000
_cell.length_b   1.000
_cell.length_c   1.000
_cell.angle_alpha   90.00
_cell.angle_beta   90.00
_cell.angle_gamma   90.00
#
_symmetry.space_group_name_H-M   'P 1'
#
loop_
_entity.id
_entity.type
_entity.pdbx_description
1 polymer ?
#
loop_
_entity_poly.entity_id
_entity_poly.type
_entity_poly.pdbx_seq_one_letter_code
_entity_poly.pdbx_strand_id
1 'polypeptide(L)'
;MLVVTILLAAVGAMIVLSARADRRFRAIDRLPMQWTLTGAVSWHAPRAVALAFTPVLGTILIMVIGAMALWVPPRAGQEGLVLPVLLAIAAGMVAIHALHIWMIGRWAKARH
;
A
#
# COMPACT_ATOMS: atom_id res chain seq x y z
N MET A 1 -9.14 -3.13 20.71
CA MET A 1 -8.11 -4.09 20.25
C MET A 1 -8.19 -4.36 18.75
N LEU A 2 -9.37 -4.67 18.19
CA LEU A 2 -9.52 -5.02 16.77
C LEU A 2 -9.01 -3.95 15.78
N VAL A 3 -9.29 -2.67 16.00
CA VAL A 3 -8.78 -1.56 15.15
C VAL A 3 -7.26 -1.63 15.04
N VAL A 4 -6.57 -1.69 16.18
CA VAL A 4 -5.11 -1.77 16.23
C VAL A 4 -4.59 -3.00 15.49
N THR A 5 -5.25 -4.16 15.65
CA THR A 5 -4.89 -5.38 14.92
C THR A 5 -4.99 -5.20 13.41
N ILE A 6 -6.06 -4.57 12.91
CA ILE A 6 -6.24 -4.28 11.48
C ILE A 6 -5.12 -3.38 10.96
N LEU A 7 -4.78 -2.32 11.71
CA LEU A 7 -3.72 -1.40 11.34
C LEU A 7 -2.36 -2.10 11.28
N LEU A 8 -1.98 -2.82 12.34
CA LEU A 8 -0.71 -3.54 12.40
C LEU A 8 -0.60 -4.61 11.31
N ALA A 9 -1.69 -5.34 11.04
CA ALA A 9 -1.72 -6.34 9.98
C ALA A 9 -1.49 -5.72 8.59
N ALA A 10 -2.15 -4.58 8.30
CA ALA A 10 -2.00 -3.90 7.02
C ALA A 10 -0.59 -3.31 6.84
N VAL A 11 -0.06 -2.62 7.86
CA VAL A 11 1.30 -2.09 7.85
C VAL A 11 2.32 -3.23 7.68
N GLY A 12 2.19 -4.30 8.47
CA GLY A 12 3.07 -5.46 8.40
C GLY A 12 3.04 -6.12 7.01
N ALA A 13 1.85 -6.28 6.43
CA ALA A 13 1.70 -6.82 5.08
C ALA A 13 2.42 -5.97 4.03
N MET A 14 2.27 -4.63 4.07
CA MET A 14 2.94 -3.74 3.13
C MET A 14 4.47 -3.77 3.29
N ILE A 15 4.99 -3.79 4.52
CA ILE A 15 6.43 -3.91 4.81
C ILE A 15 6.98 -5.23 4.27
N VAL A 16 6.29 -6.34 4.53
CA VAL A 16 6.70 -7.67 4.06
C VAL A 16 6.70 -7.73 2.53
N LEU A 17 5.70 -7.13 1.87
CA LEU A 17 5.65 -7.02 0.40
C LEU A 17 6.84 -6.21 -0.13
N SER A 18 7.16 -5.06 0.47
CA SER A 18 8.32 -4.25 0.09
C SER A 18 9.64 -4.97 0.29
N ALA A 19 9.82 -5.65 1.42
CA ALA A 19 11.04 -6.41 1.69
C ALA A 19 11.25 -7.57 0.69
N ARG A 20 10.16 -8.26 0.31
CA ARG A 20 10.21 -9.29 -0.73
C ARG A 20 10.51 -8.70 -2.11
N ALA A 21 9.90 -7.56 -2.44
CA ALA A 21 10.12 -6.86 -3.70
C ALA A 21 11.56 -6.33 -3.82
N ASP A 22 12.14 -5.79 -2.75
CA ASP A 22 13.51 -5.27 -2.76
C ASP A 22 14.52 -6.39 -3.08
N ARG A 23 14.38 -7.55 -2.43
CA ARG A 23 15.19 -8.74 -2.74
C ARG A 23 15.01 -9.21 -4.17
N ARG A 24 13.77 -9.20 -4.67
CA ARG A 24 13.42 -9.63 -6.04
C ARG A 24 14.01 -8.70 -7.10
N PHE A 25 14.03 -7.40 -6.85
CA PHE A 25 14.45 -6.37 -7.81
C PHE A 25 15.85 -5.82 -7.52
N ARG A 26 16.67 -6.53 -6.74
CA ARG A 26 17.99 -6.06 -6.28
C ARG A 26 18.95 -5.61 -7.40
N ALA A 27 18.80 -6.19 -8.60
CA ALA A 27 19.63 -5.87 -9.76
C ALA A 27 19.15 -4.63 -10.53
N ILE A 28 18.04 -4.00 -10.12
CA ILE A 28 17.43 -2.86 -10.80
C ILE A 28 17.49 -1.65 -9.87
N ASP A 29 18.31 -0.66 -10.20
CA ASP A 29 18.55 0.50 -9.34
C ASP A 29 17.37 1.49 -9.29
N ARG A 30 16.62 1.58 -10.39
CA ARG A 30 15.47 2.49 -10.51
C ARG A 30 14.23 1.73 -10.95
N LEU A 31 13.17 1.86 -10.17
CA LEU A 31 11.89 1.21 -10.42
C LEU A 31 10.87 2.20 -10.96
N PRO A 32 9.95 1.75 -11.83
CA PRO A 32 8.85 2.57 -12.30
C PRO A 32 7.93 2.93 -11.13
N MET A 33 7.43 4.17 -11.15
CA MET A 33 6.51 4.71 -10.15
C MET A 33 5.12 4.98 -10.75
N GLN A 34 5.07 5.29 -12.04
CA GLN A 34 3.85 5.69 -12.72
C GLN A 34 3.81 5.13 -14.14
N TRP A 35 2.60 4.85 -14.59
CA TRP A 35 2.31 4.32 -15.91
C TRP A 35 1.25 5.19 -16.57
N THR A 36 1.37 5.39 -17.88
CA THR A 36 0.31 5.98 -18.70
C THR A 36 -0.85 4.98 -18.87
N LEU A 37 -1.98 5.45 -19.40
CA LEU A 37 -3.11 4.57 -19.74
C LEU A 37 -2.75 3.52 -20.80
N THR A 38 -1.74 3.79 -21.62
CA THR A 38 -1.19 2.83 -22.60
C THR A 38 -0.20 1.83 -21.98
N GLY A 39 0.09 1.95 -20.68
CA GLY A 39 1.01 1.08 -19.94
C GLY A 39 2.48 1.45 -20.07
N ALA A 40 2.82 2.57 -20.71
CA ALA A 40 4.19 3.07 -20.76
C ALA A 40 4.61 3.67 -19.42
N VAL A 41 5.86 3.47 -19.01
CA VAL A 41 6.37 4.07 -17.76
C VAL A 41 6.61 5.56 -17.98
N SER A 42 5.97 6.41 -17.18
CA SER A 42 6.16 7.86 -17.24
C SER A 42 7.24 8.36 -16.27
N TRP A 43 7.49 7.63 -15.17
CA TRP A 43 8.42 8.09 -14.15
C TRP A 43 9.10 6.92 -13.40
N HIS A 44 10.36 7.13 -13.00
CA HIS A 44 11.15 6.19 -12.22
C HIS A 44 11.78 6.85 -10.98
N ALA A 45 11.85 6.10 -9.87
CA ALA A 45 12.52 6.51 -8.64
C ALA A 45 13.60 5.50 -8.22
N PRO A 46 14.56 5.89 -7.36
CA PRO A 46 15.48 4.94 -6.73
C PRO A 46 14.70 3.79 -6.07
N ARG A 47 15.19 2.56 -6.17
CA ARG A 47 14.49 1.34 -5.69
C ARG A 47 13.96 1.48 -4.26
N ALA A 48 14.79 1.98 -3.35
CA ALA A 48 14.39 2.19 -1.96
C ALA A 48 13.19 3.14 -1.83
N VAL A 49 13.22 4.26 -2.56
CA VAL A 49 12.13 5.24 -2.57
C VAL A 49 10.85 4.62 -3.16
N ALA A 50 10.98 3.92 -4.29
CA ALA A 50 9.84 3.31 -4.96
C ALA A 50 9.12 2.25 -4.12
N LEU A 51 9.88 1.47 -3.34
CA LEU A 51 9.31 0.43 -2.49
C LEU A 51 8.86 0.93 -1.11
N ALA A 52 9.36 2.09 -0.65
CA ALA A 52 8.96 2.70 0.61
C ALA A 52 7.75 3.65 0.48
N PHE A 53 7.56 4.27 -0.69
CA PHE A 53 6.57 5.33 -0.88
C PHE A 53 5.14 4.90 -0.51
N THR A 54 4.62 3.85 -1.15
CA THR A 54 3.25 3.37 -0.91
C THR A 54 3.04 2.84 0.51
N PRO A 55 3.94 2.05 1.13
CA PRO A 55 3.81 1.67 2.52
C PRO A 55 3.79 2.85 3.49
N VAL A 56 4.63 3.87 3.29
CA VAL A 56 4.67 5.06 4.15
C VAL A 56 3.37 5.85 4.01
N LEU A 57 2.95 6.16 2.79
CA LEU A 57 1.71 6.87 2.52
C LEU A 57 0.49 6.09 3.06
N GLY A 58 0.42 4.79 2.75
CA GLY A 58 -0.63 3.90 3.21
C GLY A 58 -0.69 3.84 4.74
N THR A 59 0.46 3.74 5.42
CA THR A 59 0.55 3.76 6.89
C THR A 59 0.00 5.07 7.46
N ILE A 60 0.40 6.22 6.92
CA ILE A 60 -0.09 7.52 7.39
C ILE A 60 -1.62 7.58 7.26
N LEU A 61 -2.16 7.21 6.09
CA LEU A 61 -3.60 7.26 5.82
C LEU A 61 -4.40 6.34 6.74
N ILE A 62 -4.00 5.07 6.88
CA ILE A 62 -4.73 4.13 7.74
C ILE A 62 -4.60 4.50 9.23
N MET A 63 -3.48 5.09 9.66
CA MET A 63 -3.31 5.55 11.03
C MET A 63 -4.25 6.72 11.35
N VAL A 64 -4.39 7.68 10.43
CA VAL A 64 -5.35 8.80 10.58
C VAL A 64 -6.79 8.26 10.63
N ILE A 65 -7.15 7.35 9.75
CA ILE A 65 -8.51 6.77 9.71
C ILE A 65 -8.76 5.90 10.95
N GLY A 66 -7.78 5.13 11.39
CA GLY A 66 -7.83 4.33 12.61
C GLY A 66 -7.97 5.20 13.86
N ALA A 67 -7.26 6.32 13.93
CA ALA A 67 -7.42 7.32 14.98
C ALA A 67 -8.87 7.87 15.00
N MET A 68 -9.42 8.22 13.84
CA MET A 68 -10.81 8.64 13.75
C MET A 68 -11.78 7.54 14.22
N ALA A 69 -11.55 6.29 13.84
CA ALA A 69 -12.36 5.16 14.27
C ALA A 69 -12.33 4.89 15.79
N LEU A 70 -11.28 5.35 16.50
CA LEU A 70 -11.13 5.19 17.94
C LEU A 70 -11.69 6.37 18.75
N TRP A 71 -11.59 7.59 18.21
CA TRP A 71 -11.81 8.81 18.99
C TRP A 71 -12.94 9.70 18.47
N VAL A 72 -13.45 9.45 17.26
CA VAL A 72 -14.59 10.21 16.70
C VAL A 72 -15.84 9.34 16.80
N PRO A 73 -16.89 9.79 17.52
CA PRO A 73 -18.15 9.06 17.58
C PRO A 73 -18.75 8.86 16.18
N PRO A 74 -19.24 7.65 15.85
CA PRO A 74 -19.95 7.43 14.60
C PRO A 74 -21.23 8.26 14.55
N ARG A 75 -21.65 8.64 13.34
CA ARG A 75 -22.96 9.27 13.12
C ARG A 75 -24.06 8.23 13.36
N ALA A 76 -25.24 8.70 13.78
CA ALA A 76 -26.40 7.85 13.98
C ALA A 76 -26.71 7.03 12.71
N GLY A 77 -26.84 5.71 12.88
CA GLY A 77 -27.08 4.76 11.79
C GLY A 77 -25.82 4.28 11.05
N GLN A 78 -24.62 4.68 11.48
CA GLN A 78 -23.33 4.24 10.90
C GLN A 78 -22.47 3.42 11.87
N GLU A 79 -22.99 3.07 13.05
CA GLU A 79 -22.23 2.42 14.12
C GLU A 79 -21.65 1.08 13.65
N GLY A 80 -22.43 0.32 12.87
CA GLY A 80 -22.01 -0.97 12.30
C GLY A 80 -21.02 -0.87 11.14
N LEU A 81 -20.77 0.33 10.59
CA LEU A 81 -19.95 0.51 9.38
C LEU A 81 -18.49 0.86 9.68
N VAL A 82 -18.16 1.29 10.90
CA VAL A 82 -16.81 1.73 11.27
C VAL A 82 -15.75 0.65 10.97
N LEU A 83 -15.98 -0.58 11.45
CA LEU A 83 -15.05 -1.68 11.27
C LEU A 83 -14.99 -2.21 9.82
N PRO A 84 -16.12 -2.46 9.12
CA PRO A 84 -16.09 -2.84 7.71
C PRO A 84 -15.37 -1.83 6.81
N VAL A 85 -15.61 -0.53 7.01
CA VAL A 85 -14.96 0.53 6.22
C VAL A 85 -13.47 0.60 6.51
N LEU A 86 -13.06 0.56 7.78
CA LEU A 86 -11.65 0.52 8.14
C LEU A 86 -10.95 -0.70 7.52
N LEU A 87 -11.57 -1.87 7.60
CA LEU A 87 -11.04 -3.10 7.02
C LEU A 87 -10.92 -2.99 5.49
N ALA A 88 -11.94 -2.47 4.82
CA ALA A 88 -11.93 -2.27 3.37
C ALA A 88 -10.82 -1.32 2.92
N ILE A 89 -10.62 -0.21 3.64
CA ILE A 89 -9.55 0.75 3.34
C ILE A 89 -8.17 0.12 3.59
N ALA A 90 -7.99 -0.55 4.73
CA ALA A 90 -6.73 -1.20 5.07
C ALA A 90 -6.36 -2.30 4.05
N ALA A 91 -7.32 -3.16 3.69
CA ALA A 91 -7.15 -4.15 2.64
C ALA A 91 -6.89 -3.51 1.27
N GLY A 92 -7.59 -2.42 0.95
CA GLY A 92 -7.39 -1.63 -0.28
C GLY A 92 -5.97 -1.09 -0.40
N MET A 93 -5.39 -0.54 0.67
CA MET A 93 -4.00 -0.06 0.66
C MET A 93 -3.00 -1.21 0.41
N VAL A 94 -3.20 -2.36 1.05
CA VAL A 94 -2.38 -3.56 0.81
C VAL A 94 -2.51 -4.03 -0.64
N ALA A 95 -3.73 -4.07 -1.18
CA ALA A 95 -4.00 -4.49 -2.54
C ALA A 95 -3.38 -3.55 -3.58
N ILE A 96 -3.48 -2.23 -3.37
CA ILE A 96 -2.84 -1.21 -4.23
C ILE A 96 -1.32 -1.37 -4.21
N HIS A 97 -0.73 -1.60 -3.04
CA HIS A 97 0.72 -1.82 -2.94
C HIS A 97 1.16 -3.12 -3.63
N ALA A 98 0.40 -4.20 -3.45
CA ALA A 98 0.63 -5.46 -4.16
C ALA A 98 0.50 -5.30 -5.68
N LEU A 99 -0.50 -4.55 -6.15
CA LEU A 99 -0.69 -4.22 -7.55
C LEU A 99 0.50 -3.41 -8.09
N HIS A 100 0.96 -2.40 -7.36
CA HIS A 100 2.13 -1.61 -7.72
C HIS A 100 3.38 -2.49 -7.91
N ILE A 101 3.66 -3.39 -6.95
CA ILE A 101 4.77 -4.36 -7.05
C ILE A 101 4.59 -5.31 -8.24
N TRP A 102 3.36 -5.76 -8.50
CA TRP A 102 3.06 -6.60 -9.65
C TRP A 102 3.33 -5.86 -10.97
N MET A 103 2.96 -4.59 -11.09
CA MET A 103 3.23 -3.77 -12.29
C MET A 103 4.74 -3.59 -12.52
N ILE A 104 5.51 -3.35 -11.46
CA ILE A 104 6.98 -3.35 -11.51
C ILE A 104 7.49 -4.70 -12.02
N GLY A 105 6.96 -5.81 -11.50
CA GLY A 105 7.35 -7.15 -11.90
C GLY A 105 7.02 -7.47 -13.37
N ARG A 106 5.87 -7.01 -13.87
CA ARG A 106 5.48 -7.13 -15.28
C ARG A 106 6.42 -6.34 -16.18
N TRP A 107 6.73 -5.10 -15.80
CA TRP A 107 7.67 -4.25 -16.52
C TRP A 107 9.09 -4.86 -16.55
N ALA A 108 9.56 -5.38 -15.42
CA ALA A 108 10.89 -5.99 -15.34
C ALA A 108 11.04 -7.22 -16.25
N LYS A 109 9.98 -8.04 -16.36
CA LYS A 109 9.96 -9.20 -17.26
C LYS A 109 9.99 -8.82 -18.75
N ALA A 110 9.39 -7.69 -19.13
CA ALA A 110 9.35 -7.27 -20.53
C ALA A 110 10.69 -6.71 -21.05
N ARG A 111 11.69 -6.53 -20.17
CA ARG A 111 13.05 -6.03 -20.52
C ARG A 111 14.08 -7.16 -20.67
N HIS A 112 13.70 -8.41 -20.44
CA HIS A 112 14.51 -9.61 -20.61
C HIS A 112 13.82 -10.55 -21.59
#